data_AF-A0AAU1HN77-F1
#
_entry.id   AF-A0AAU1HN77-F1
#
_cell.length_a   1.000
_cell.length_b   1.000
_cell.length_c   1.000
_cell.angle_alpha   90.00
_cell.angle_beta   90.00
_cell.angle_gamma   90.00
#
_symmetry.space_group_name_H-M   'P 1'
#
loop_
_entity.id
_entity.type
_entity.pdbx_description
1 polymer ?
#
loop_
_entity_poly.entity_id
_entity_poly.type
_entity_poly.pdbx_seq_one_letter_code
_entity_poly.pdbx_strand_id
1 'polypeptide(L)' 'MNEYNDHTVWNNQTGGARALLCLGYNGTNCTVTIPAGKAFHGSLTPYNSIKLVP' A
#
# COMPACT_ATOMS: atom_id res chain seq x y z
N MET A 1 13.13 -9.16 14.80
CA MET A 1 11.71 -8.86 15.04
C MET A 1 11.03 -8.96 13.68
N ASN A 2 10.25 -10.00 13.43
CA ASN A 2 9.49 -10.14 12.19
C ASN A 2 8.02 -9.93 12.56
N GLU A 3 7.35 -8.94 11.99
CA GLU A 3 5.92 -8.73 12.24
C GLU A 3 5.11 -9.71 11.39
N TYR A 4 4.72 -10.83 11.98
CA TYR A 4 3.92 -11.89 11.34
C TYR A 4 2.40 -11.63 11.38
N ASN A 5 1.98 -10.38 11.55
CA ASN A 5 0.57 -10.02 11.73
C ASN A 5 0.06 -9.09 10.62
N ASP A 6 -1.25 -8.88 10.60
CA ASP A 6 -1.88 -7.90 9.73
C ASP A 6 -1.44 -6.48 10.10
N HIS A 7 -1.14 -5.70 9.07
CA HIS A 7 -0.78 -4.30 9.19
C HIS A 7 -1.88 -3.44 8.62
N THR A 8 -1.91 -2.18 9.06
CA THR A 8 -2.74 -1.17 8.46
C THR A 8 -1.88 -0.18 7.68
N VAL A 9 -2.16 -0.03 6.39
CA VAL A 9 -1.59 1.02 5.55
C VAL A 9 -2.67 2.06 5.32
N TRP A 10 -2.49 3.26 5.88
CA TRP A 10 -3.42 4.38 5.72
C TRP A 10 -2.89 5.37 4.67
N ASN A 11 -3.69 5.65 3.64
CA ASN A 11 -3.38 6.68 2.67
C ASN A 11 -3.81 8.06 3.18
N ASN A 12 -2.89 8.76 3.84
CA ASN A 12 -3.11 10.13 4.32
C ASN A 12 -2.83 11.22 3.28
N GLN A 13 -2.79 10.88 1.99
CA GLN A 13 -2.60 11.89 0.95
C GLN A 13 -3.87 12.76 0.79
N THR A 14 -3.67 14.01 0.39
CA THR A 14 -4.74 14.95 0.03
C THR A 14 -4.75 15.18 -1.49
N GLY A 15 -5.83 15.75 -2.03
CA GLY A 15 -5.88 16.09 -3.46
C GLY A 15 -6.16 14.91 -4.41
N GLY A 16 -6.65 13.77 -3.91
CA GLY A 16 -7.10 12.63 -4.73
C GLY A 16 -6.05 11.54 -4.97
N ALA A 17 -4.80 11.77 -4.55
CA ALA A 17 -3.71 10.84 -4.74
C ALA A 17 -3.98 9.45 -4.13
N ARG A 18 -3.57 8.42 -4.85
CA ARG A 18 -3.80 7.00 -4.49
C ARG A 18 -2.49 6.35 -4.09
N ALA A 19 -2.53 5.52 -3.06
CA ALA A 19 -1.42 4.64 -2.71
C ALA A 19 -1.65 3.25 -3.31
N LEU A 20 -0.63 2.69 -3.95
CA LEU A 20 -0.67 1.38 -4.58
C LEU A 20 0.27 0.44 -3.83
N LEU A 21 -0.23 -0.73 -3.41
CA LEU A 21 0.64 -1.79 -2.89
C LEU A 21 1.04 -2.71 -4.03
N CYS A 22 2.34 -2.95 -4.14
CA CYS A 22 2.95 -3.60 -5.29
C CYS A 22 3.73 -4.85 -4.87
N LEU A 23 3.48 -5.95 -5.57
CA LEU A 23 4.15 -7.22 -5.35
C LEU A 23 5.61 -7.17 -5.79
N GLY A 24 5.92 -6.37 -6.81
CA GLY A 24 7.28 -6.15 -7.26
C GLY A 24 7.96 -4.98 -6.55
N TYR A 25 9.29 -4.92 -6.68
CA TYR A 25 10.07 -3.77 -6.26
C TYR A 25 9.83 -2.56 -7.19
N ASN A 26 10.17 -1.36 -6.71
CA ASN A 26 10.11 -0.11 -7.48
C ASN A 26 8.74 0.21 -8.10
N GLY A 27 7.65 -0.18 -7.45
CA GLY A 27 6.29 0.14 -7.89
C GLY A 27 5.81 -0.64 -9.12
N THR A 28 6.24 -1.89 -9.25
CA THR A 28 5.84 -2.80 -10.33
C THR A 28 4.84 -3.85 -9.84
N ASN A 29 3.90 -4.26 -10.69
CA ASN A 29 2.86 -5.25 -10.38
C ASN A 29 2.01 -4.88 -9.13
N CYS A 30 1.26 -3.78 -9.24
CA CYS A 30 0.44 -3.26 -8.16
C CYS A 30 -0.99 -3.79 -8.21
N THR A 31 -1.40 -4.49 -7.15
CA THR A 31 -2.67 -5.22 -7.09
C THR A 31 -3.68 -4.57 -6.16
N VAL A 32 -3.22 -3.79 -5.18
CA VAL A 32 -4.09 -3.06 -4.25
C VAL A 32 -3.97 -1.57 -4.51
N THR A 33 -5.12 -0.89 -4.52
CA THR A 33 -5.19 0.56 -4.56
C THR A 33 -5.96 1.08 -3.36
N ILE A 34 -5.36 2.04 -2.66
CA ILE A 34 -5.89 2.68 -1.46
C ILE A 34 -6.19 4.14 -1.83
N PRO A 35 -7.48 4.53 -1.96
CA PRO A 35 -7.88 5.92 -2.18
C PRO A 35 -7.46 6.83 -1.02
N ALA A 36 -7.41 8.14 -1.26
CA ALA A 36 -7.17 9.13 -0.20
C ALA A 36 -8.17 8.94 0.96
N GLY A 37 -7.68 8.97 2.21
CA GLY A 37 -8.49 8.80 3.42
C GLY A 37 -9.04 7.38 3.62
N LYS A 38 -8.46 6.37 2.98
CA LYS A 38 -8.78 4.96 3.17
C LYS A 38 -7.57 4.17 3.64
N ALA A 39 -7.82 2.95 4.13
CA ALA A 39 -6.79 2.02 4.55
C ALA A 39 -6.92 0.66 3.88
N PHE A 40 -5.78 0.00 3.73
CA PHE A 40 -5.67 -1.45 3.59
C PHE A 40 -5.37 -2.06 4.96
N HIS A 41 -6.01 -3.18 5.28
CA HIS A 41 -5.72 -3.98 6.46
C HIS A 41 -5.45 -5.41 6.04
N GLY A 42 -4.28 -5.94 6.40
CA GLY A 42 -3.87 -7.29 6.04
C GLY A 42 -2.37 -7.48 6.07
N SER A 43 -1.92 -8.71 5.81
CA SER A 43 -0.50 -9.02 5.70
C SER A 43 0.21 -8.18 4.65
N LEU A 44 1.31 -7.53 5.04
CA LEU A 44 2.22 -6.85 4.11
C LEU A 44 3.32 -7.75 3.54
N THR A 45 3.43 -8.99 4.01
CA THR A 45 4.44 -9.96 3.55
C THR A 45 4.55 -10.10 2.02
N PRO A 46 3.46 -10.11 1.23
CA PRO A 46 3.59 -10.27 -0.22
C PRO A 46 3.98 -8.96 -0.95
N TYR A 47 3.92 -7.80 -0.30
CA TYR A 47 4.16 -6.51 -0.95
C TYR A 47 5.59 -6.04 -0.72
N ASN A 48 6.26 -5.68 -1.81
CA ASN A 48 7.67 -5.27 -1.80
C ASN A 48 7.84 -3.75 -1.98
N SER A 49 6.80 -3.02 -2.39
CA SER A 49 6.85 -1.57 -2.48
C SER A 49 5.47 -0.91 -2.41
N ILE A 50 5.47 0.37 -2.04
CA ILE A 50 4.29 1.25 -2.07
C ILE A 50 4.58 2.38 -3.05
N LYS A 51 3.69 2.58 -4.03
CA LYS A 51 3.79 3.65 -5.04
C LYS A 51 2.67 4.66 -4.85
N LEU A 52 3.02 5.94 -4.82
CA LEU A 52 2.04 7.03 -4.87
C LEU A 52 1.78 7.43 -6.33
N VAL A 53 0.52 7.64 -6.67
CA VAL A 53 0.09 8.18 -7.96
C VAL A 53 -0.87 9.35 -7.74
N PRO A 54 -0.88 10.36 -8.64
CA PRO A 54 -1.85 11.46 -8.61
C PRO A 54 -3.30 10.95 -8.66
#